data_AF-A0A517U5P8-F1
#
_entry.id   AF-A0A517U5P8-F1
#
_cell.length_a   1.000
_cell.length_b   1.000
_cell.length_c   1.000
_cell.angle_alpha   90.00
_cell.angle_beta   90.00
_cell.angle_gamma   90.00
#
_symmetry.space_group_name_H-M   'P 1'
#
loop_
_entity.id
_entity.type
_entity.pdbx_description
1 polymer ?
#
loop_
_entity_poly.entity_id
_entity_poly.type
_entity_poly.pdbx_seq_one_letter_code
_entity_poly.pdbx_strand_id
1 'polypeptide(L)'
;MSIVRFKLTAALLGLTCAWLANRGDAATTVTQILPQTGSPVVGPWYESDVQGGGTIGIVDLTGVGGNLETAQPLPTGAGKITTPNDNSARGQAYTYNDFGDAAAFLNNVTLGYNYYKSTNPLNVSAAPALKLQIFAANGTGDNFGTLIYEPYWQGAAPTPDAWQNASIAATDGSGGDASGGWWWNGGFEVASGAGGPPLRSLTEWASTFQLSDPTDFSNARVTAIGIGEGTFNPGEVSYFDNISYAVIGGPSQTWDFQAIPEPASLGMAGIAAVAGLAVRRRLRQA
;
A
#
# COMPACT_ATOMS: atom_id res chain seq x y z
N MET A 1 -49.52 -48.69 -2.13
CA MET A 1 -49.86 -47.50 -2.95
C MET A 1 -50.24 -46.37 -2.01
N SER A 2 -49.65 -45.18 -1.96
CA SER A 2 -48.44 -44.57 -2.51
C SER A 2 -48.21 -43.34 -1.61
N ILE A 3 -47.04 -43.27 -0.99
CA ILE A 3 -46.58 -42.17 -0.13
C ILE A 3 -45.71 -41.29 -1.03
N VAL A 4 -46.15 -40.11 -1.45
CA VAL A 4 -45.25 -39.07 -1.96
C VAL A 4 -45.88 -37.68 -1.76
N ARG A 5 -45.58 -37.01 -0.65
CA ARG A 5 -45.71 -35.54 -0.50
C ARG A 5 -44.66 -35.03 0.48
N PHE A 6 -43.44 -34.83 0.01
CA PHE A 6 -42.44 -34.04 0.72
C PHE A 6 -41.50 -33.41 -0.32
N LYS A 7 -41.03 -32.20 -0.01
CA LYS A 7 -40.05 -31.37 -0.74
C LYS A 7 -40.64 -30.33 -1.69
N LEU A 8 -41.12 -29.22 -1.11
CA LEU A 8 -41.18 -27.93 -1.80
C LEU A 8 -40.82 -26.80 -0.81
N THR A 9 -39.65 -26.90 -0.18
CA THR A 9 -39.13 -25.86 0.75
C THR A 9 -37.60 -25.84 0.73
N ALA A 10 -37.00 -25.73 -0.46
CA ALA A 10 -35.54 -25.65 -0.60
C ALA A 10 -35.08 -24.85 -1.85
N ALA A 11 -35.88 -23.90 -2.33
CA ALA A 11 -35.54 -23.12 -3.53
C ALA A 11 -35.61 -21.60 -3.34
N LEU A 12 -35.80 -21.11 -2.12
CA LEU A 12 -35.89 -19.65 -1.84
C LEU A 12 -34.80 -19.11 -0.90
N LEU A 13 -33.80 -19.92 -0.53
CA LEU A 13 -32.64 -19.50 0.27
C LEU A 13 -31.32 -19.51 -0.52
N GLY A 14 -31.37 -19.79 -1.83
CA GLY A 14 -30.20 -19.86 -2.70
C GLY A 14 -29.98 -18.64 -3.60
N LEU A 15 -30.77 -17.58 -3.44
CA LEU A 15 -30.77 -16.42 -4.36
C LEU A 15 -30.41 -15.08 -3.70
N THR A 16 -30.10 -15.05 -2.41
CA THR A 16 -29.65 -13.82 -1.72
C THR A 16 -28.14 -13.77 -1.44
N CYS A 17 -27.40 -14.89 -1.58
CA CYS A 17 -25.95 -14.89 -1.33
C CYS A 17 -25.09 -14.56 -2.57
N ALA A 18 -25.69 -14.31 -3.73
CA ALA A 18 -24.96 -14.06 -4.99
C ALA A 18 -24.95 -12.57 -5.42
N TRP A 19 -25.46 -11.67 -4.59
CA TRP A 19 -25.57 -10.22 -4.89
C TRP A 19 -24.75 -9.33 -3.94
N LEU A 20 -23.68 -9.89 -3.38
CA LEU A 20 -22.51 -9.12 -2.91
C LEU A 20 -21.34 -9.40 -3.84
N ALA A 21 -21.60 -9.38 -5.15
CA ALA A 21 -20.53 -9.14 -6.11
C ALA A 21 -19.99 -7.75 -5.78
N ASN A 22 -18.90 -7.70 -5.02
CA ASN A 22 -18.02 -6.55 -4.93
C ASN A 22 -17.92 -6.00 -6.35
N ARG A 23 -18.52 -4.82 -6.57
CA ARG A 23 -18.10 -4.01 -7.71
C ARG A 23 -16.66 -3.66 -7.38
N GLY A 24 -15.73 -4.46 -7.87
CA GLY A 24 -14.32 -4.10 -7.82
C GLY A 24 -14.21 -2.80 -8.58
N ASP A 25 -14.05 -1.70 -7.86
CA ASP A 25 -13.71 -0.43 -8.48
C ASP A 25 -12.43 -0.66 -9.28
N ALA A 26 -12.40 -0.15 -10.52
CA ALA A 26 -11.20 -0.26 -11.34
C ALA A 26 -10.03 0.39 -10.59
N ALA A 27 -8.88 -0.29 -10.55
CA ALA A 27 -7.71 0.25 -9.89
C ALA A 27 -7.32 1.60 -10.51
N THR A 28 -6.99 2.56 -9.65
CA THR A 28 -6.45 3.85 -10.05
C THR A 28 -4.99 3.65 -10.41
N THR A 29 -4.65 3.80 -11.69
CA THR A 29 -3.26 3.73 -12.14
C THR A 29 -2.48 4.94 -11.60
N VAL A 30 -1.41 4.67 -10.86
CA VAL A 30 -0.43 5.63 -10.37
C VAL A 30 0.79 5.55 -11.27
N THR A 31 1.12 6.65 -11.94
CA THR A 31 2.20 6.70 -12.92
C THR A 31 3.42 7.49 -12.48
N GLN A 32 3.31 8.18 -11.35
CA GLN A 32 4.40 8.93 -10.73
C GLN A 32 4.16 9.05 -9.22
N ILE A 33 5.26 9.09 -8.48
CA ILE A 33 5.31 9.55 -7.10
C ILE A 33 5.92 10.95 -7.15
N LEU A 34 5.18 11.95 -6.70
CA LEU A 34 5.57 13.35 -6.77
C LEU A 34 6.50 13.72 -5.60
N PRO A 35 7.39 14.71 -5.74
CA PRO A 35 8.18 15.20 -4.62
C PRO A 35 7.30 15.73 -3.48
N GLN A 36 7.77 15.59 -2.24
CA GLN A 36 7.06 16.10 -1.06
C GLN A 36 6.73 17.60 -1.21
N THR A 37 5.49 17.98 -0.84
CA THR A 37 5.03 19.37 -0.83
C THR A 37 4.35 19.69 0.50
N GLY A 38 4.41 20.96 0.92
CA GLY A 38 3.73 21.42 2.14
C GLY A 38 2.20 21.50 2.02
N SER A 39 1.65 21.30 0.82
CA SER A 39 0.21 21.28 0.56
C SER A 39 -0.12 20.25 -0.51
N PRO A 40 -0.08 18.96 -0.18
CA PRO A 40 -0.39 17.90 -1.14
C PRO A 40 -1.85 18.02 -1.58
N VAL A 41 -2.10 17.91 -2.89
CA VAL A 41 -3.47 17.79 -3.40
C VAL A 41 -3.95 16.34 -3.26
N VAL A 42 -5.26 16.17 -3.10
CA VAL A 42 -5.89 14.87 -2.96
C VAL A 42 -5.74 14.03 -4.22
N GLY A 43 -5.37 12.76 -4.08
CA GLY A 43 -5.34 11.76 -5.16
C GLY A 43 -3.94 11.30 -5.54
N PRO A 44 -3.00 12.18 -5.94
CA PRO A 44 -1.63 11.79 -6.24
C PRO A 44 -0.90 11.16 -5.06
N TRP A 45 0.15 10.43 -5.38
CA TRP A 45 1.12 9.92 -4.42
C TRP A 45 2.30 10.87 -4.32
N TYR A 46 2.79 11.10 -3.10
CA TYR A 46 3.92 11.97 -2.83
C TYR A 46 4.97 11.21 -2.03
N GLU A 47 6.24 11.49 -2.31
CA GLU A 47 7.33 11.21 -1.40
C GLU A 47 7.03 11.84 -0.05
N SER A 48 7.34 11.12 1.02
CA SER A 48 7.28 11.64 2.38
C SER A 48 8.45 11.09 3.14
N ASP A 49 9.18 11.98 3.82
CA ASP A 49 10.18 11.55 4.79
C ASP A 49 11.23 10.62 4.17
N VAL A 50 11.77 11.03 3.02
CA VAL A 50 12.90 10.37 2.33
C VAL A 50 14.21 10.93 2.88
N GLN A 51 15.05 10.07 3.46
CA GLN A 51 16.29 10.49 4.14
C GLN A 51 17.41 9.48 3.93
N GLY A 52 18.64 9.87 4.30
CA GLY A 52 19.81 8.97 4.32
C GLY A 52 20.15 8.34 2.98
N GLY A 53 19.78 8.98 1.86
CA GLY A 53 19.95 8.42 0.51
C GLY A 53 18.95 7.32 0.14
N GLY A 54 17.91 7.08 0.95
CA GLY A 54 16.78 6.27 0.55
C GLY A 54 16.07 6.86 -0.67
N THR A 55 15.40 6.01 -1.45
CA THR A 55 14.61 6.43 -2.61
C THR A 55 13.29 5.68 -2.65
N ILE A 56 12.29 6.30 -3.28
CA ILE A 56 11.03 5.67 -3.63
C ILE A 56 10.58 6.17 -5.01
N GLY A 57 10.12 5.27 -5.86
CA GLY A 57 9.71 5.61 -7.23
C GLY A 57 8.90 4.50 -7.88
N ILE A 58 8.59 4.65 -9.17
CA ILE A 58 7.91 3.62 -9.97
C ILE A 58 8.86 3.15 -11.05
N VAL A 59 8.91 1.84 -11.27
CA VAL A 59 9.79 1.21 -12.28
C VAL A 59 9.00 0.24 -13.14
N ASP A 60 9.48 0.05 -14.37
CA ASP A 60 9.04 -1.05 -15.26
C ASP A 60 9.84 -2.31 -14.91
N LEU A 61 9.14 -3.41 -14.68
CA LEU A 61 9.74 -4.71 -14.36
C LEU A 61 9.94 -5.59 -15.61
N THR A 62 9.60 -5.10 -16.80
CA THR A 62 9.82 -5.80 -18.07
C THR A 62 11.30 -6.13 -18.28
N GLY A 63 11.60 -7.41 -18.49
CA GLY A 63 12.96 -7.92 -18.74
C GLY A 63 13.85 -8.01 -17.51
N VAL A 64 13.34 -7.78 -16.30
CA VAL A 64 14.11 -7.92 -15.05
C VAL A 64 14.35 -9.40 -14.70
N GLY A 65 13.46 -10.30 -15.12
CA GLY A 65 13.55 -11.75 -14.91
C GLY A 65 13.17 -12.23 -13.52
N GLY A 66 13.20 -13.55 -13.35
CA GLY A 66 12.87 -14.22 -12.09
C GLY A 66 11.44 -13.96 -11.61
N ASN A 67 11.18 -14.22 -10.33
CA ASN A 67 9.86 -14.02 -9.72
C ASN A 67 9.45 -12.55 -9.68
N LEU A 68 10.42 -11.62 -9.69
CA LEU A 68 10.14 -10.19 -9.69
C LEU A 68 9.33 -9.80 -10.93
N GLU A 69 9.66 -10.35 -12.10
CA GLU A 69 8.91 -10.11 -13.35
C GLU A 69 7.76 -11.10 -13.56
N THR A 70 7.95 -12.40 -13.31
CA THR A 70 7.00 -13.44 -13.75
C THR A 70 5.82 -13.65 -12.80
N ALA A 71 5.94 -13.20 -11.56
CA ALA A 71 4.92 -13.36 -10.52
C ALA A 71 4.45 -12.02 -9.95
N GLN A 72 4.79 -10.89 -10.60
CA GLN A 72 4.28 -9.59 -10.21
C GLN A 72 2.77 -9.49 -10.40
N PRO A 73 2.11 -8.62 -9.61
CA PRO A 73 0.80 -8.15 -10.01
C PRO A 73 0.85 -7.49 -11.39
N LEU A 74 -0.13 -7.80 -12.21
CA LEU A 74 -0.21 -7.25 -13.56
C LEU A 74 -0.62 -5.77 -13.53
N PRO A 75 -0.21 -4.94 -14.52
CA PRO A 75 0.51 -5.31 -15.75
C PRO A 75 2.03 -5.56 -15.65
N THR A 76 2.87 -4.54 -15.49
CA THR A 76 4.35 -4.73 -15.48
C THR A 76 5.14 -3.72 -14.64
N GLY A 77 4.49 -2.71 -14.08
CA GLY A 77 5.11 -1.75 -13.19
C GLY A 77 4.95 -2.12 -11.72
N ALA A 78 5.82 -1.55 -10.89
CA ALA A 78 5.65 -1.55 -9.45
C ALA A 78 6.28 -0.29 -8.84
N GLY A 79 5.81 0.07 -7.64
CA GLY A 79 6.56 0.94 -6.76
C GLY A 79 7.85 0.25 -6.33
N LYS A 80 8.95 0.99 -6.22
CA LYS A 80 10.26 0.52 -5.77
C LYS A 80 10.76 1.38 -4.63
N ILE A 81 11.26 0.76 -3.58
CA ILE A 81 11.94 1.39 -2.45
C ILE A 81 13.38 0.89 -2.46
N THR A 82 14.33 1.79 -2.20
CA THR A 82 15.72 1.40 -1.92
C THR A 82 16.25 2.14 -0.72
N THR A 83 16.98 1.46 0.15
CA THR A 83 17.80 2.09 1.18
C THR A 83 19.27 1.73 0.96
N PRO A 84 20.22 2.68 1.05
CA PRO A 84 21.64 2.34 1.09
C PRO A 84 21.99 1.65 2.41
N ASN A 85 23.25 1.23 2.53
CA ASN A 85 23.80 0.70 3.79
C ASN A 85 23.99 1.83 4.83
N ASP A 86 22.88 2.42 5.28
CA ASP A 86 22.80 3.49 6.27
C ASP A 86 21.52 3.32 7.10
N ASN A 87 21.65 3.30 8.43
CA ASN A 87 20.52 3.19 9.34
C ASN A 87 19.63 4.44 9.38
N SER A 88 20.13 5.59 8.91
CA SER A 88 19.33 6.81 8.77
C SER A 88 18.46 6.80 7.50
N ALA A 89 18.72 5.86 6.58
CA ALA A 89 17.98 5.76 5.33
C ALA A 89 16.52 5.36 5.55
N ARG A 90 15.63 6.02 4.81
CA ARG A 90 14.20 5.71 4.75
C ARG A 90 13.65 6.17 3.40
N GLY A 91 12.64 5.46 2.90
CA GLY A 91 11.91 5.80 1.68
C GLY A 91 10.43 5.51 1.87
N GLN A 92 9.58 6.53 1.75
CA GLN A 92 8.15 6.38 2.00
C GLN A 92 7.37 7.27 1.05
N ALA A 93 6.14 6.85 0.74
CA ALA A 93 5.20 7.64 -0.04
C ALA A 93 3.79 7.50 0.54
N TYR A 94 3.01 8.57 0.38
CA TYR A 94 1.63 8.66 0.85
C TYR A 94 0.74 9.23 -0.24
N THR A 95 -0.50 8.76 -0.27
CA THR A 95 -1.61 9.49 -0.86
C THR A 95 -2.41 10.14 0.26
N TYR A 96 -2.76 11.40 0.05
CA TYR A 96 -3.49 12.21 1.03
C TYR A 96 -4.94 12.35 0.61
N ASN A 97 -5.85 12.08 1.52
CA ASN A 97 -7.29 12.28 1.35
C ASN A 97 -7.95 12.28 2.72
N ASP A 98 -9.20 12.72 2.78
CA ASP A 98 -10.05 12.44 3.92
C ASP A 98 -10.73 11.07 3.73
N PHE A 99 -10.17 10.03 4.36
CA PHE A 99 -10.69 8.65 4.27
C PHE A 99 -11.86 8.39 5.23
N GLY A 100 -12.26 9.37 6.05
CA GLY A 100 -13.36 9.25 6.99
C GLY A 100 -12.97 9.47 8.45
N ASP A 101 -13.97 9.35 9.31
CA ASP A 101 -13.82 9.34 10.76
C ASP A 101 -12.90 8.20 11.19
N ALA A 102 -11.90 8.49 12.03
CA ALA A 102 -10.88 7.52 12.39
C ALA A 102 -11.46 6.34 13.16
N ALA A 103 -12.38 6.58 14.10
CA ALA A 103 -13.03 5.52 14.86
C ALA A 103 -13.83 4.60 13.92
N ALA A 104 -14.63 5.16 13.02
CA ALA A 104 -15.43 4.38 12.07
C ALA A 104 -14.54 3.61 11.07
N PHE A 105 -13.51 4.24 10.51
CA PHE A 105 -12.62 3.64 9.53
C PHE A 105 -11.85 2.46 10.13
N LEU A 106 -11.19 2.66 11.27
CA LEU A 106 -10.38 1.64 11.93
C LEU A 106 -11.19 0.43 12.38
N ASN A 107 -12.50 0.59 12.63
CA ASN A 107 -13.37 -0.53 13.01
C ASN A 107 -13.98 -1.30 11.83
N ASN A 108 -13.91 -0.76 10.60
CA ASN A 108 -14.69 -1.29 9.47
C ASN A 108 -13.92 -1.37 8.15
N VAL A 109 -12.59 -1.33 8.17
CA VAL A 109 -11.77 -1.39 6.95
C VAL A 109 -11.10 -2.74 6.77
N THR A 110 -10.99 -3.17 5.51
CA THR A 110 -9.99 -4.16 5.07
C THR A 110 -8.96 -3.43 4.22
N LEU A 111 -7.69 -3.57 4.57
CA LEU A 111 -6.56 -3.02 3.83
C LEU A 111 -5.84 -4.14 3.09
N GLY A 112 -5.17 -3.81 1.99
CA GLY A 112 -4.37 -4.79 1.27
C GLY A 112 -3.28 -4.16 0.43
N TYR A 113 -2.25 -4.93 0.13
CA TYR A 113 -1.20 -4.56 -0.82
C TYR A 113 -0.38 -5.78 -1.22
N ASN A 114 0.26 -5.69 -2.37
CA ASN A 114 1.30 -6.62 -2.79
C ASN A 114 2.66 -6.03 -2.47
N TYR A 115 3.60 -6.88 -2.05
CA TYR A 115 4.98 -6.47 -1.83
C TYR A 115 5.96 -7.58 -2.21
N TYR A 116 7.17 -7.18 -2.53
CA TYR A 116 8.30 -8.04 -2.83
C TYR A 116 9.51 -7.46 -2.11
N LYS A 117 10.30 -8.29 -1.44
CA LYS A 117 11.62 -7.87 -0.97
C LYS A 117 12.69 -8.68 -1.68
N SER A 118 13.79 -8.05 -2.05
CA SER A 118 14.98 -8.79 -2.50
C SER A 118 15.66 -9.46 -1.31
N THR A 119 16.42 -10.52 -1.58
CA THR A 119 17.35 -11.06 -0.57
C THR A 119 18.33 -9.97 -0.12
N ASN A 120 18.33 -9.64 1.18
CA ASN A 120 19.27 -8.71 1.80
C ASN A 120 19.94 -9.36 3.02
N PRO A 121 21.28 -9.51 3.04
CA PRO A 121 21.98 -10.06 4.19
C PRO A 121 22.10 -9.09 5.38
N LEU A 122 21.89 -7.79 5.17
CA LEU A 122 21.99 -6.78 6.24
C LEU A 122 20.73 -6.72 7.11
N ASN A 123 19.56 -6.97 6.51
CA ASN A 123 18.30 -7.11 7.24
C ASN A 123 17.41 -8.15 6.56
N VAL A 124 17.31 -9.33 7.20
CA VAL A 124 16.51 -10.44 6.67
C VAL A 124 15.01 -10.22 6.83
N SER A 125 14.59 -9.31 7.70
CA SER A 125 13.20 -9.13 8.11
C SER A 125 12.50 -7.99 7.40
N ALA A 126 13.20 -6.89 7.09
CA ALA A 126 12.58 -5.69 6.52
C ALA A 126 11.85 -5.98 5.20
N ALA A 127 10.70 -5.35 5.04
CA ALA A 127 9.86 -5.36 3.86
C ALA A 127 9.01 -4.08 3.86
N PRO A 128 8.41 -3.69 2.72
CA PRO A 128 7.54 -2.52 2.66
C PRO A 128 6.43 -2.57 3.70
N ALA A 129 6.33 -1.53 4.52
CA ALA A 129 5.34 -1.40 5.58
C ALA A 129 4.17 -0.53 5.13
N LEU A 130 2.94 -0.99 5.37
CA LEU A 130 1.73 -0.21 5.14
C LEU A 130 1.49 0.75 6.30
N LYS A 131 1.05 1.98 6.01
CA LYS A 131 0.96 3.07 6.99
C LYS A 131 -0.36 3.82 6.89
N LEU A 132 -0.92 4.21 8.02
CA LEU A 132 -2.12 5.04 8.11
C LEU A 132 -1.82 6.27 8.96
N GLN A 133 -2.02 7.47 8.43
CA GLN A 133 -1.91 8.70 9.21
C GLN A 133 -3.28 9.10 9.78
N ILE A 134 -3.30 9.40 11.07
CA ILE A 134 -4.49 9.83 11.79
C ILE A 134 -4.22 11.24 12.32
N PHE A 135 -5.17 12.14 12.12
CA PHE A 135 -5.07 13.53 12.54
C PHE A 135 -6.41 14.05 13.05
N ALA A 136 -6.39 14.74 14.18
CA ALA A 136 -7.54 15.45 14.74
C ALA A 136 -7.42 16.95 14.52
N ALA A 137 -8.20 17.49 13.59
CA ALA A 137 -8.20 18.93 13.34
C ALA A 137 -8.69 19.69 14.58
N ASN A 138 -7.90 20.67 15.02
CA ASN A 138 -8.12 21.45 16.26
C ASN A 138 -7.93 20.67 17.56
N GLY A 139 -7.34 19.47 17.52
CA GLY A 139 -6.85 18.81 18.72
C GLY A 139 -5.78 19.65 19.43
N THR A 140 -5.60 19.44 20.73
CA THR A 140 -4.60 20.15 21.54
C THR A 140 -3.50 19.19 21.97
N GLY A 141 -2.25 19.48 21.64
CA GLY A 141 -1.12 18.62 22.04
C GLY A 141 -0.73 17.66 20.91
N ASP A 142 -0.65 16.37 21.21
CA ASP A 142 -0.14 15.32 20.32
C ASP A 142 -1.28 14.71 19.47
N ASN A 143 -1.91 15.51 18.61
CA ASN A 143 -3.15 15.14 17.88
C ASN A 143 -2.91 14.48 16.50
N PHE A 144 -1.71 13.93 16.28
CA PHE A 144 -1.28 13.31 15.03
C PHE A 144 -0.45 12.06 15.31
N GLY A 145 -0.59 11.06 14.45
CA GLY A 145 0.39 9.98 14.39
C GLY A 145 0.15 9.03 13.23
N THR A 146 0.93 7.95 13.21
CA THR A 146 0.93 6.94 12.16
C THR A 146 0.87 5.53 12.74
N LEU A 147 -0.15 4.77 12.31
CA LEU A 147 -0.21 3.32 12.51
C LEU A 147 0.61 2.65 11.41
N ILE A 148 1.46 1.70 11.78
CA ILE A 148 2.41 1.05 10.88
C ILE A 148 2.25 -0.46 10.99
N TYR A 149 1.99 -1.09 9.87
CA TYR A 149 1.93 -2.55 9.71
C TYR A 149 3.19 -3.01 9.00
N GLU A 150 4.04 -3.75 9.70
CA GLU A 150 5.24 -4.32 9.11
C GLU A 150 5.06 -5.83 8.92
N PRO A 151 5.32 -6.36 7.72
CA PRO A 151 5.17 -7.79 7.43
C PRO A 151 5.92 -8.72 8.39
N TYR A 152 7.09 -8.32 8.87
CA TYR A 152 7.91 -9.17 9.73
C TYR A 152 7.38 -9.32 11.16
N TRP A 153 6.46 -8.46 11.58
CA TRP A 153 5.75 -8.62 12.84
C TRP A 153 4.60 -9.63 12.75
N GLN A 154 4.30 -10.21 11.58
CA GLN A 154 3.07 -10.99 11.34
C GLN A 154 3.25 -12.51 11.50
N GLY A 155 4.21 -12.92 12.34
CA GLY A 155 4.44 -14.32 12.74
C GLY A 155 5.46 -15.09 11.90
N ALA A 156 5.77 -14.64 10.68
CA ALA A 156 6.87 -15.18 9.87
C ALA A 156 7.67 -14.04 9.24
N ALA A 157 8.98 -14.26 9.10
CA ALA A 157 9.81 -13.35 8.31
C ALA A 157 9.32 -13.35 6.86
N PRO A 158 9.27 -12.18 6.19
CA PRO A 158 8.86 -12.12 4.80
C PRO A 158 9.77 -12.97 3.91
N THR A 159 9.17 -13.75 3.02
CA THR A 159 9.95 -14.58 2.08
C THR A 159 10.65 -13.67 1.06
N PRO A 160 12.00 -13.69 0.97
CA PRO A 160 12.69 -12.91 -0.02
C PRO A 160 12.51 -13.48 -1.42
N ASP A 161 12.69 -12.63 -2.41
CA ASP A 161 12.62 -12.90 -3.84
C ASP A 161 11.28 -13.52 -4.30
N ALA A 162 10.20 -13.19 -3.59
CA ALA A 162 8.83 -13.60 -3.89
C ALA A 162 7.83 -12.48 -3.62
N TRP A 163 6.85 -12.35 -4.52
CA TRP A 163 5.70 -11.48 -4.28
C TRP A 163 4.79 -12.08 -3.21
N GLN A 164 4.40 -11.25 -2.28
CA GLN A 164 3.53 -11.56 -1.16
C GLN A 164 2.31 -10.66 -1.22
N ASN A 165 1.18 -11.18 -0.74
CA ASN A 165 -0.08 -10.46 -0.67
C ASN A 165 -0.50 -10.32 0.78
N ALA A 166 -0.61 -9.08 1.26
CA ALA A 166 -1.20 -8.78 2.56
C ALA A 166 -2.68 -8.43 2.38
N SER A 167 -3.54 -9.07 3.16
CA SER A 167 -4.95 -8.70 3.34
C SER A 167 -5.16 -8.58 4.85
N ILE A 168 -5.52 -7.39 5.31
CA ILE A 168 -5.49 -6.99 6.71
C ILE A 168 -6.87 -6.48 7.08
N ALA A 169 -7.65 -7.31 7.75
CA ALA A 169 -8.92 -6.90 8.33
C ALA A 169 -8.69 -5.99 9.54
N ALA A 170 -9.70 -5.17 9.87
CA ALA A 170 -9.70 -4.31 11.05
C ALA A 170 -9.41 -5.08 12.36
N THR A 171 -9.76 -6.36 12.42
CA THR A 171 -9.57 -7.26 13.56
C THR A 171 -8.27 -8.07 13.51
N ASP A 172 -7.45 -7.91 12.47
CA ASP A 172 -6.20 -8.68 12.35
C ASP A 172 -5.12 -8.10 13.27
N GLY A 173 -4.70 -8.91 14.22
CA GLY A 173 -3.79 -8.57 15.31
C GLY A 173 -4.34 -9.02 16.66
N SER A 174 -3.56 -8.87 17.71
CA SER A 174 -3.98 -9.23 19.07
C SER A 174 -3.36 -8.27 20.09
N GLY A 175 -4.21 -7.64 20.91
CA GLY A 175 -3.96 -6.43 21.71
C GLY A 175 -2.98 -6.52 22.87
N GLY A 176 -1.87 -7.21 22.68
CA GLY A 176 -0.79 -7.34 23.66
C GLY A 176 0.34 -8.28 23.22
N ASP A 177 0.29 -8.83 22.01
CA ASP A 177 1.25 -9.85 21.60
C ASP A 177 2.55 -9.24 21.05
N ALA A 178 3.63 -10.02 21.13
CA ALA A 178 4.93 -9.68 20.54
C ALA A 178 4.93 -9.77 18.99
N SER A 179 3.81 -10.18 18.39
CA SER A 179 3.61 -10.36 16.95
C SER A 179 2.13 -10.19 16.59
N GLY A 180 1.85 -9.73 15.38
CA GLY A 180 0.50 -9.67 14.80
C GLY A 180 -0.16 -8.31 15.00
N GLY A 181 -0.24 -7.52 13.92
CA GLY A 181 -0.97 -6.25 13.90
C GLY A 181 -0.09 -5.03 13.63
N TRP A 182 -0.54 -3.89 14.12
CA TRP A 182 -0.01 -2.56 13.87
C TRP A 182 0.70 -2.04 15.11
N TRP A 183 1.78 -1.29 14.94
CA TRP A 183 2.35 -0.45 16.00
C TRP A 183 2.05 1.03 15.73
N TRP A 184 2.13 1.82 16.79
CA TRP A 184 1.84 3.26 16.77
C TRP A 184 3.11 4.07 17.00
N ASN A 185 3.31 5.14 16.24
CA ASN A 185 4.54 5.94 16.35
C ASN A 185 4.47 7.12 17.34
N GLY A 186 3.35 7.34 18.02
CA GLY A 186 3.12 8.48 18.93
C GLY A 186 1.88 9.29 18.50
N GLY A 187 1.24 10.00 19.42
CA GLY A 187 -0.05 10.67 19.21
C GLY A 187 -1.16 10.19 20.14
N PHE A 188 -2.19 11.03 20.33
CA PHE A 188 -3.41 10.81 21.10
C PHE A 188 -3.15 10.37 22.54
N GLU A 189 -2.17 11.00 23.20
CA GLU A 189 -1.70 10.65 24.56
C GLU A 189 -1.21 9.19 24.70
N VAL A 190 -0.90 8.54 23.56
CA VAL A 190 -0.34 7.20 23.51
C VAL A 190 1.12 7.26 23.09
N ALA A 191 1.99 6.68 23.92
CA ALA A 191 3.42 6.62 23.64
C ALA A 191 3.73 5.82 22.36
N SER A 192 4.83 6.19 21.72
CA SER A 192 5.39 5.47 20.57
C SER A 192 5.84 4.05 20.94
N GLY A 193 5.56 3.08 20.06
CA GLY A 193 6.12 1.73 20.11
C GLY A 193 7.56 1.64 19.60
N ALA A 194 8.14 2.75 19.13
CA ALA A 194 9.54 2.86 18.70
C ALA A 194 9.99 1.78 17.69
N GLY A 195 9.12 1.40 16.76
CA GLY A 195 9.41 0.36 15.75
C GLY A 195 8.91 -1.04 16.12
N GLY A 196 8.10 -1.18 17.17
CA GLY A 196 7.62 -2.49 17.61
C GLY A 196 6.48 -2.42 18.63
N PRO A 197 6.35 -3.44 19.49
CA PRO A 197 5.22 -3.58 20.41
C PRO A 197 4.92 -2.33 21.27
N PRO A 198 3.65 -2.13 21.68
CA PRO A 198 2.54 -3.06 21.54
C PRO A 198 2.02 -3.16 20.11
N LEU A 199 1.80 -4.41 19.66
CA LEU A 199 1.13 -4.68 18.39
C LEU A 199 -0.35 -4.91 18.70
N ARG A 200 -1.23 -4.26 17.94
CA ARG A 200 -2.68 -4.36 18.11
C ARG A 200 -3.37 -4.37 16.76
N SER A 201 -4.57 -4.94 16.71
CA SER A 201 -5.48 -4.75 15.59
C SER A 201 -5.94 -3.28 15.48
N LEU A 202 -6.53 -2.90 14.34
CA LEU A 202 -7.04 -1.54 14.14
C LEU A 202 -8.21 -1.22 15.09
N THR A 203 -9.08 -2.19 15.36
CA THR A 203 -10.20 -2.05 16.31
C THR A 203 -9.71 -1.78 17.74
N GLU A 204 -8.63 -2.46 18.15
CA GLU A 204 -7.99 -2.24 19.45
C GLU A 204 -7.30 -0.88 19.52
N TRP A 205 -6.63 -0.45 18.45
CA TRP A 205 -6.07 0.91 18.38
C TRP A 205 -7.13 1.99 18.48
N ALA A 206 -8.24 1.86 17.76
CA ALA A 206 -9.37 2.78 17.87
C ALA A 206 -9.89 2.89 19.32
N SER A 207 -10.03 1.75 19.99
CA SER A 207 -10.43 1.71 21.40
C SER A 207 -9.39 2.36 22.32
N THR A 208 -8.10 2.17 22.02
CA THR A 208 -6.99 2.73 22.80
C THR A 208 -6.96 4.26 22.71
N PHE A 209 -7.07 4.80 21.50
CA PHE A 209 -7.11 6.25 21.29
C PHE A 209 -8.35 6.88 21.93
N GLN A 210 -9.51 6.26 21.76
CA GLN A 210 -10.76 6.73 22.38
C GLN A 210 -10.71 6.78 23.91
N LEU A 211 -9.96 5.87 24.55
CA LEU A 211 -9.78 5.85 26.00
C LEU A 211 -8.70 6.82 26.49
N SER A 212 -7.62 6.97 25.72
CA SER A 212 -6.45 7.78 26.11
C SER A 212 -6.70 9.27 25.88
N ASP A 213 -7.31 9.61 24.75
CA ASP A 213 -7.64 10.98 24.36
C ASP A 213 -9.04 11.04 23.71
N PRO A 214 -10.11 10.97 24.52
CA PRO A 214 -11.47 10.95 24.01
C PRO A 214 -11.87 12.24 23.29
N THR A 215 -11.21 13.36 23.61
CA THR A 215 -11.59 14.67 23.06
C THR A 215 -11.07 14.80 21.64
N ASP A 216 -9.76 14.62 21.44
CA ASP A 216 -9.16 14.78 20.12
C ASP A 216 -9.52 13.59 19.23
N PHE A 217 -9.57 12.36 19.77
CA PHE A 217 -9.91 11.22 18.92
C PHE A 217 -11.35 11.26 18.39
N SER A 218 -12.28 11.94 19.09
CA SER A 218 -13.68 12.06 18.66
C SER A 218 -13.89 12.82 17.35
N ASN A 219 -12.91 13.61 16.91
CA ASN A 219 -12.94 14.33 15.64
C ASN A 219 -11.76 13.94 14.72
N ALA A 220 -11.03 12.88 15.06
CA ALA A 220 -9.90 12.40 14.28
C ALA A 220 -10.36 11.83 12.94
N ARG A 221 -9.51 12.03 11.92
CA ARG A 221 -9.72 11.54 10.55
C ARG A 221 -8.52 10.71 10.13
N VAL A 222 -8.75 9.68 9.31
CA VAL A 222 -7.66 9.06 8.55
C VAL A 222 -7.34 9.96 7.38
N THR A 223 -6.14 10.53 7.37
CA THR A 223 -5.74 11.61 6.44
C THR A 223 -4.75 11.18 5.37
N ALA A 224 -4.10 10.03 5.55
CA ALA A 224 -3.22 9.46 4.54
C ALA A 224 -3.15 7.94 4.65
N ILE A 225 -3.00 7.30 3.50
CA ILE A 225 -2.57 5.92 3.37
C ILE A 225 -1.21 5.96 2.68
N GLY A 226 -0.24 5.21 3.21
CA GLY A 226 1.11 5.20 2.67
C GLY A 226 1.78 3.85 2.76
N ILE A 227 2.94 3.79 2.15
CA ILE A 227 3.84 2.65 2.13
C ILE A 227 5.27 3.14 2.30
N GLY A 228 6.12 2.35 2.91
CA GLY A 228 7.53 2.68 2.95
C GLY A 228 8.37 1.76 3.81
N GLU A 229 9.67 2.00 3.80
CA GLU A 229 10.62 1.41 4.73
C GLU A 229 11.18 2.51 5.63
N GLY A 230 11.14 2.25 6.94
CA GLY A 230 11.67 3.17 7.95
C GLY A 230 13.18 3.05 8.13
N THR A 231 13.72 3.85 9.05
CA THR A 231 15.12 3.75 9.49
C THR A 231 15.47 2.38 10.08
N PHE A 232 16.76 2.09 10.18
CA PHE A 232 17.33 0.82 10.63
C PHE A 232 17.02 -0.38 9.72
N ASN A 233 16.68 -0.11 8.46
CA ASN A 233 16.54 -1.12 7.40
C ASN A 233 17.57 -0.85 6.29
N PRO A 234 18.88 -1.08 6.54
CA PRO A 234 19.93 -0.75 5.58
C PRO A 234 20.01 -1.75 4.41
N GLY A 235 20.28 -1.24 3.21
CA GLY A 235 20.59 -2.06 2.04
C GLY A 235 19.39 -2.75 1.40
N GLU A 236 18.17 -2.30 1.70
CA GLU A 236 16.95 -2.89 1.17
C GLU A 236 16.72 -2.48 -0.28
N VAL A 237 16.19 -3.44 -1.04
CA VAL A 237 15.55 -3.20 -2.33
C VAL A 237 14.25 -3.97 -2.31
N SER A 238 13.16 -3.23 -2.38
CA SER A 238 11.82 -3.81 -2.30
C SER A 238 10.87 -3.13 -3.26
N TYR A 239 9.76 -3.81 -3.52
CA TYR A 239 8.73 -3.38 -4.46
C TYR A 239 7.36 -3.53 -3.82
N PHE A 240 6.42 -2.71 -4.26
CA PHE A 240 5.05 -2.74 -3.79
C PHE A 240 4.09 -2.42 -4.92
N ASP A 241 2.86 -2.92 -4.81
CA ASP A 241 1.80 -2.64 -5.77
C ASP A 241 0.41 -2.92 -5.17
N ASN A 242 -0.68 -2.56 -5.88
CA ASN A 242 -2.07 -2.80 -5.51
C ASN A 242 -2.42 -2.42 -4.06
N ILE A 243 -1.93 -1.27 -3.60
CA ILE A 243 -2.31 -0.76 -2.29
C ILE A 243 -3.82 -0.49 -2.33
N SER A 244 -4.55 -0.97 -1.34
CA SER A 244 -6.00 -0.92 -1.36
C SER A 244 -6.60 -0.75 0.03
N TYR A 245 -7.80 -0.17 0.04
CA TYR A 245 -8.69 -0.18 1.19
C TYR A 245 -10.12 -0.47 0.73
N ALA A 246 -10.89 -1.12 1.58
CA ALA A 246 -12.31 -1.32 1.41
C ALA A 246 -13.02 -1.15 2.75
N VAL A 247 -13.88 -0.15 2.87
CA VAL A 247 -14.73 0.04 4.05
C VAL A 247 -15.99 -0.80 3.90
N ILE A 248 -16.36 -1.58 4.92
CA ILE A 248 -17.54 -2.44 4.90
C ILE A 248 -18.81 -1.61 4.64
N GLY A 249 -19.46 -1.85 3.51
CA GLY A 249 -20.64 -1.10 3.08
C GLY A 249 -20.35 0.35 2.65
N GLY A 250 -19.08 0.70 2.47
CA GLY A 250 -18.60 2.04 2.15
C GLY A 250 -17.72 2.08 0.89
N PRO A 251 -16.88 3.12 0.75
CA PRO A 251 -15.98 3.26 -0.40
C PRO A 251 -14.87 2.21 -0.38
N SER A 252 -14.37 1.91 -1.58
CA SER A 252 -13.16 1.14 -1.81
C SER A 252 -12.27 1.81 -2.85
N GLN A 253 -10.96 1.57 -2.77
CA GLN A 253 -10.03 2.00 -3.80
C GLN A 253 -8.82 1.06 -3.83
N THR A 254 -8.28 0.85 -5.03
CA THR A 254 -6.99 0.22 -5.26
C THR A 254 -6.11 1.16 -6.07
N TRP A 255 -4.85 1.27 -5.72
CA TRP A 255 -3.81 1.99 -6.46
C TRP A 255 -2.84 1.00 -7.07
N ASP A 256 -2.73 1.06 -8.39
CA ASP A 256 -1.90 0.19 -9.23
C ASP A 256 -0.73 1.00 -9.80
N PHE A 257 0.51 0.65 -9.46
CA PHE A 257 1.70 1.46 -9.73
C PHE A 257 2.34 1.06 -11.04
N GLN A 258 2.07 1.83 -12.10
CA GLN A 258 2.51 1.47 -13.44
C GLN A 258 3.49 2.48 -14.01
N ALA A 259 4.64 1.96 -14.46
CA ALA A 259 5.55 2.76 -15.26
C ALA A 259 4.83 3.16 -16.57
N ILE A 260 4.88 4.45 -16.92
CA ILE A 260 4.38 4.89 -18.22
C ILE A 260 5.33 4.29 -19.26
N PRO A 261 4.84 3.45 -20.19
CA PRO A 261 5.67 3.02 -21.31
C PRO A 261 6.17 4.28 -22.01
N GLU A 262 7.50 4.41 -22.16
CA GLU A 262 8.05 5.56 -22.88
C GLU A 262 7.30 5.69 -24.22
N PRO A 263 6.75 6.88 -24.54
CA PRO A 263 5.90 7.01 -25.71
C PRO A 263 6.70 6.54 -26.92
N ALA A 264 6.16 5.54 -27.65
CA ALA A 264 6.75 4.92 -28.84
C ALA A 264 7.17 5.91 -29.94
N SER A 265 6.86 7.19 -29.76
CA SER A 265 7.43 8.35 -30.45
C SER A 265 8.96 8.28 -30.66
N LEU A 266 9.75 7.78 -29.71
CA LEU A 266 11.20 7.60 -29.90
C LEU A 266 11.51 6.50 -30.93
N GLY A 267 10.78 5.37 -30.88
CA GLY A 267 10.86 4.33 -31.88
C GLY A 267 10.40 4.79 -33.27
N MET A 268 9.32 5.57 -33.33
CA MET A 268 8.79 6.14 -34.57
C MET A 268 9.73 7.20 -35.17
N ALA A 269 10.39 8.02 -34.34
CA ALA A 269 11.42 8.95 -34.80
C ALA A 269 12.62 8.20 -35.39
N GLY A 270 13.02 7.09 -34.77
CA GLY A 270 14.06 6.20 -35.31
C GLY A 270 13.69 5.60 -36.67
N ILE A 271 12.47 5.06 -36.81
CA ILE A 271 11.98 4.51 -38.08
C ILE A 271 11.86 5.59 -39.15
N ALA A 272 11.35 6.78 -38.81
CA ALA A 272 11.25 7.91 -39.72
C ALA A 272 12.64 8.42 -40.16
N ALA A 273 13.63 8.44 -39.28
CA ALA A 273 15.01 8.81 -39.61
C ALA A 273 15.65 7.81 -40.58
N VAL A 274 15.48 6.50 -40.35
CA VAL A 274 15.97 5.45 -41.26
C VAL A 274 15.26 5.49 -42.62
N ALA A 275 13.94 5.67 -42.62
CA ALA A 275 13.16 5.83 -43.85
C ALA A 275 13.58 7.09 -44.62
N GLY A 276 13.81 8.21 -43.93
CA GLY A 276 14.30 9.45 -44.53
C GLY A 276 15.70 9.32 -45.14
N LEU A 277 16.61 8.61 -44.46
CA LEU A 277 17.94 8.29 -45.00
C LEU A 277 17.87 7.37 -46.23
N ALA A 278 16.98 6.38 -46.22
CA ALA A 278 16.78 5.46 -47.35
C ALA A 278 16.24 6.19 -48.59
N VAL A 279 15.28 7.10 -48.41
CA VAL A 279 14.74 7.94 -49.50
C VAL A 279 15.83 8.87 -50.06
N ARG A 280 16.62 9.51 -49.19
CA ARG A 280 17.71 10.40 -49.61
C ARG A 280 18.79 9.67 -50.40
N ARG A 281 19.09 8.41 -50.05
CA ARG A 281 20.04 7.57 -50.81
C ARG A 281 19.52 7.23 -52.20
N ARG A 282 18.23 6.89 -52.34
CA ARG A 282 17.62 6.61 -53.64
C ARG A 282 17.61 7.83 -54.56
N LEU A 283 17.31 9.01 -54.03
CA LEU A 283 17.32 10.27 -54.79
C LEU A 283 18.71 10.71 -55.27
N ARG A 284 19.80 10.19 -54.69
CA ARG A 284 21.17 10.48 -55.15
C ARG A 284 21.69 9.49 -56.19
N GLN A 285 20.98 8.38 -56.39
CA GLN A 285 21.36 7.32 -57.33
C GLN A 285 20.54 7.36 -58.64
N ALA A 286 19.49 8.19 -58.69
CA ALA A 286 18.75 8.56 -59.89
C ALA A 286 19.29 9.88 -60.44
#